data_AF-A0A7L4PNL2-F1
#
_entry.id   AF-A0A7L4PNL2-F1
#
_cell.length_a   1.000
_cell.length_b   1.000
_cell.length_c   1.000
_cell.angle_alpha   90.00
_cell.angle_beta   90.00
_cell.angle_gamma   90.00
#
_symmetry.space_group_name_H-M   'P 1'
#
loop_
_entity.id
_entity.type
_entity.pdbx_description
1 polymer ?
#
loop_
_entity_poly.entity_id
_entity_poly.type
_entity_poly.pdbx_seq_one_letter_code
_entity_poly.pdbx_strand_id
1 'polypeptide(L)'
;MANVLDMVTLYGVSLWKYHGSLVFTSFLLLVAGMFMARYRPGRWWLRAHRALGAAGVAFGLLGVTAAAYMVESSTGEHLAVPHAYLGTLVVVLLLVTPSLGLAQFRFRSRAARIRPLHRWSGRTTLALMAANILAGLTLLSQILK
;
A
#
# COMPACT_ATOMS: atom_id res chain seq x y z
N MET A 1 23.75 21.60 13.85
CA MET A 1 22.84 21.04 12.83
C MET A 1 23.14 19.56 12.78
N ALA A 2 22.29 18.72 13.39
CA ALA A 2 22.42 17.27 13.24
C ALA A 2 22.35 16.95 11.75
N ASN A 3 23.24 16.10 11.23
CA ASN A 3 23.21 15.78 9.81
C ASN A 3 21.83 15.23 9.48
N VAL A 4 21.21 15.69 8.38
CA VAL A 4 19.94 15.13 7.87
C VAL A 4 20.06 13.61 7.67
N LEU A 5 21.29 13.11 7.43
CA LEU A 5 21.63 11.69 7.39
C LEU A 5 21.39 10.96 8.73
N ASP A 6 21.56 11.61 9.88
CA ASP A 6 21.32 11.03 11.21
C ASP A 6 19.82 10.92 11.52
N MET A 7 18.99 11.83 10.98
CA MET A 7 17.53 11.79 11.17
C MET A 7 16.84 10.62 10.43
N VAL A 8 17.57 9.96 9.53
CA VAL A 8 17.04 8.94 8.61
C VAL A 8 17.63 7.55 8.92
N THR A 9 18.55 7.47 9.89
CA THR A 9 19.39 6.30 10.12
C THR A 9 19.42 5.94 11.61
N LEU A 10 18.66 4.90 12.00
CA LEU A 10 18.72 4.34 13.35
C LEU A 10 19.75 3.21 13.35
N TYR A 11 20.84 3.34 14.11
CA TYR A 11 21.93 2.34 14.17
C TYR A 11 22.52 1.92 12.80
N GLY A 12 22.64 2.84 11.83
CA GLY A 12 23.13 2.52 10.48
C GLY A 12 22.08 1.98 9.51
N VAL A 13 20.81 1.89 9.93
CA VAL A 13 19.69 1.34 9.15
C VAL A 13 18.82 2.46 8.56
N SER A 14 18.79 2.58 7.23
CA SER A 14 17.98 3.60 6.55
C SER A 14 16.49 3.21 6.50
N LEU A 15 15.68 3.69 7.45
CA LEU A 15 14.26 3.31 7.60
C LEU A 15 13.41 3.59 6.36
N TRP A 16 13.71 4.65 5.61
CA TRP A 16 13.03 4.96 4.34
C TRP A 16 13.19 3.87 3.29
N LYS A 17 14.32 3.15 3.26
CA LYS A 17 14.54 2.02 2.32
C LYS A 17 13.60 0.87 2.65
N TYR A 18 13.37 0.62 3.94
CA TYR A 18 12.43 -0.41 4.39
C TYR A 18 11.00 0.00 4.07
N HIS A 19 10.59 1.22 4.43
CA HIS A 19 9.28 1.75 4.06
C HIS A 19 9.03 1.65 2.54
N GLY A 20 9.95 2.20 1.74
CA GLY A 20 9.83 2.21 0.28
C GLY A 20 9.79 0.80 -0.32
N SER A 21 10.67 -0.10 0.11
CA SER A 21 10.68 -1.49 -0.39
C SER A 21 9.42 -2.26 -0.01
N LEU A 22 8.94 -2.15 1.24
CA LEU A 22 7.71 -2.79 1.70
C LEU A 22 6.48 -2.31 0.91
N VAL A 23 6.34 -0.99 0.73
CA VAL A 23 5.21 -0.42 -0.04
C VAL A 23 5.30 -0.79 -1.52
N PHE A 24 6.50 -0.80 -2.11
CA PHE A 24 6.68 -1.21 -3.50
C PHE A 24 6.40 -2.71 -3.71
N THR A 25 6.87 -3.58 -2.81
CA THR A 25 6.54 -5.01 -2.82
C THR A 25 5.03 -5.23 -2.66
N SER A 26 4.37 -4.50 -1.76
CA SER A 26 2.92 -4.50 -1.64
C SER A 26 2.24 -4.16 -2.96
N PHE A 27 2.67 -3.09 -3.63
CA PHE A 27 2.13 -2.69 -4.93
C PHE A 27 2.27 -3.80 -5.98
N LEU A 28 3.45 -4.41 -6.12
CA LEU A 28 3.68 -5.51 -7.06
C LEU A 28 2.80 -6.74 -6.77
N LEU A 29 2.65 -7.12 -5.50
CA LEU A 29 1.79 -8.23 -5.08
C LEU A 29 0.32 -7.96 -5.42
N LEU A 30 -0.17 -6.75 -5.20
CA LEU A 30 -1.54 -6.37 -5.52
C LEU A 30 -1.78 -6.29 -7.04
N VAL A 31 -0.81 -5.81 -7.81
CA VAL A 31 -0.85 -5.83 -9.29
C VAL A 31 -0.89 -7.27 -9.80
N ALA A 32 -0.04 -8.14 -9.27
CA ALA A 32 -0.07 -9.57 -9.59
C ALA A 32 -1.44 -10.19 -9.22
N GLY A 33 -1.99 -9.84 -8.05
CA GLY A 33 -3.33 -10.25 -7.62
C GLY A 33 -4.43 -9.79 -8.59
N MET A 34 -4.35 -8.55 -9.09
CA MET A 34 -5.27 -8.04 -10.11
C MET A 34 -5.17 -8.84 -11.42
N PHE A 35 -3.96 -9.13 -11.89
CA PHE A 35 -3.76 -9.92 -13.11
C PHE A 35 -4.26 -11.36 -12.95
N MET A 36 -4.05 -11.98 -11.78
CA MET A 36 -4.64 -13.30 -11.48
C MET A 36 -6.17 -13.29 -11.60
N ALA A 37 -6.84 -12.24 -11.10
CA ALA A 37 -8.29 -12.10 -11.22
C ALA A 37 -8.76 -11.77 -12.65
N ARG A 38 -7.92 -11.07 -13.44
CA ARG A 38 -8.21 -10.68 -14.82
C ARG A 38 -8.11 -11.86 -15.78
N TYR A 39 -7.02 -12.60 -15.74
CA TYR A 39 -6.74 -13.70 -16.68
C TYR A 39 -7.25 -15.05 -16.21
N ARG A 40 -7.42 -15.23 -14.90
CA ARG A 40 -7.95 -16.46 -14.29
C ARG A 40 -7.25 -17.74 -14.79
N PRO A 41 -5.91 -17.84 -14.70
CA PRO A 41 -5.16 -18.98 -15.22
C PRO A 41 -5.48 -20.24 -14.39
N GLY A 42 -6.42 -21.04 -14.86
CA GLY A 42 -6.78 -22.33 -14.27
C GLY A 42 -7.56 -22.24 -12.95
N ARG A 43 -7.85 -23.41 -12.35
CA ARG A 43 -8.77 -23.56 -11.20
C ARG A 43 -8.34 -22.88 -9.90
N TRP A 44 -7.06 -22.54 -9.74
CA TRP A 44 -6.49 -21.98 -8.51
C TRP A 44 -6.47 -20.45 -8.48
N TRP A 45 -6.92 -19.78 -9.56
CA TRP A 45 -6.83 -18.32 -9.70
C TRP A 45 -7.40 -17.55 -8.50
N LEU A 46 -8.53 -18.00 -7.93
CA LEU A 46 -9.17 -17.30 -6.81
C LEU A 46 -8.36 -17.45 -5.52
N ARG A 47 -7.75 -18.63 -5.30
CA ARG A 47 -6.88 -18.87 -4.15
C ARG A 47 -5.64 -17.98 -4.24
N ALA A 48 -4.99 -17.92 -5.40
CA ALA A 48 -3.83 -17.04 -5.60
C ALA A 48 -4.18 -15.55 -5.54
N HIS A 49 -5.29 -15.12 -6.15
CA HIS A 49 -5.75 -13.73 -6.03
C HIS A 49 -5.92 -13.31 -4.56
N ARG A 50 -6.55 -14.17 -3.74
CA ARG A 50 -6.71 -13.92 -2.30
C ARG A 50 -5.38 -13.92 -1.55
N ALA A 51 -4.50 -14.87 -1.83
CA ALA A 51 -3.19 -14.95 -1.17
C ALA A 51 -2.31 -13.74 -1.51
N LEU A 52 -2.22 -13.36 -2.79
CA LEU A 52 -1.52 -12.17 -3.26
C LEU A 52 -2.13 -10.89 -2.69
N GLY A 53 -3.47 -10.81 -2.63
CA GLY A 53 -4.19 -9.70 -2.00
C GLY A 53 -3.84 -9.57 -0.51
N ALA A 54 -3.92 -10.66 0.25
CA ALA A 54 -3.59 -10.66 1.67
C ALA A 54 -2.12 -10.34 1.94
N ALA A 55 -1.20 -10.93 1.16
CA ALA A 55 0.23 -10.63 1.26
C ALA A 55 0.50 -9.15 0.93
N GLY A 56 -0.08 -8.62 -0.15
CA GLY A 56 0.02 -7.21 -0.51
C GLY A 56 -0.43 -6.30 0.63
N VAL A 57 -1.62 -6.54 1.18
CA VAL A 57 -2.13 -5.78 2.35
C VAL A 57 -1.16 -5.84 3.53
N ALA A 58 -0.64 -7.03 3.88
CA ALA A 58 0.29 -7.19 4.98
C ALA A 58 1.58 -6.37 4.77
N PHE A 59 2.19 -6.46 3.58
CA PHE A 59 3.37 -5.66 3.23
C PHE A 59 3.07 -4.16 3.26
N GLY A 60 1.90 -3.73 2.78
CA GLY A 60 1.49 -2.31 2.82
C GLY A 60 1.35 -1.80 4.25
N LEU A 61 0.73 -2.56 5.15
CA LEU A 61 0.58 -2.20 6.57
C LEU A 61 1.92 -2.17 7.30
N LEU A 62 2.82 -3.12 7.03
CA LEU A 62 4.20 -3.08 7.54
C LEU A 62 4.95 -1.85 7.04
N GLY A 63 4.80 -1.50 5.76
CA GLY A 63 5.37 -0.29 5.17
C GLY A 63 4.87 0.98 5.88
N VAL A 64 3.58 1.10 6.14
CA VAL A 64 3.02 2.25 6.88
C VAL A 64 3.45 2.28 8.34
N THR A 65 3.59 1.13 8.98
CA THR A 65 4.15 1.04 10.34
C THR A 65 5.59 1.58 10.37
N ALA A 66 6.40 1.21 9.38
CA ALA A 66 7.77 1.73 9.23
C ALA A 66 7.78 3.25 8.98
N ALA A 67 6.84 3.78 8.19
CA ALA A 67 6.71 5.23 7.99
C ALA A 67 6.31 5.97 9.27
N ALA A 68 5.30 5.46 10.00
CA ALA A 68 4.86 6.07 11.25
C ALA A 68 6.00 6.13 12.27
N TYR A 69 6.74 5.03 12.41
CA TYR A 69 7.92 4.98 13.28
C TYR A 69 9.01 5.96 12.84
N MET A 70 9.31 6.02 11.53
CA MET A 70 10.30 6.96 10.97
C MET A 70 9.93 8.43 11.27
N VAL A 71 8.67 8.81 11.04
CA VAL A 71 8.19 10.18 11.29
C VAL A 71 8.24 10.50 12.79
N GLU A 72 7.75 9.59 13.65
CA GLU A 72 7.77 9.77 15.09
C GLU A 72 9.20 9.95 15.64
N SER A 73 10.14 9.14 15.14
CA SER A 73 11.54 9.18 15.59
C SER A 73 12.35 10.36 15.05
N SER A 74 11.81 11.13 14.11
CA SER A 74 12.52 12.25 13.45
C SER A 74 11.89 13.60 13.80
N THR A 75 10.74 13.92 13.23
CA THR A 75 10.08 15.23 13.42
C THR A 75 8.89 15.17 14.38
N GLY A 76 8.25 14.01 14.53
CA GLY A 76 6.96 13.86 15.22
C GLY A 76 5.77 14.44 14.46
N GLU A 77 5.98 15.14 13.34
CA GLU A 77 4.93 15.81 12.58
C GLU A 77 4.31 14.88 11.53
N HIS A 78 3.28 14.14 11.94
CA HIS A 78 2.50 13.29 11.03
C HIS A 78 1.64 14.13 10.09
N LEU A 79 1.42 13.62 8.87
CA LEU A 79 0.58 14.24 7.83
C LEU A 79 1.05 15.63 7.36
N ALA A 80 2.31 16.02 7.55
CA ALA A 80 2.81 17.33 7.14
C ALA A 80 2.92 17.55 5.62
N VAL A 81 2.89 16.49 4.80
CA VAL A 81 3.16 16.56 3.35
C VAL A 81 2.09 15.85 2.50
N PRO A 82 1.88 16.28 1.23
CA PRO A 82 0.92 15.64 0.30
C PRO A 82 1.00 14.13 0.21
N HIS A 83 2.22 13.56 0.20
CA HIS A 83 2.47 12.12 0.20
C HIS A 83 1.82 11.40 1.40
N ALA A 84 1.79 12.04 2.58
CA ALA A 84 1.23 11.44 3.79
C ALA A 84 -0.32 11.44 3.77
N TYR A 85 -0.95 12.50 3.24
CA TYR A 85 -2.41 12.53 3.06
C TYR A 85 -2.88 11.46 2.06
N LEU A 86 -2.22 11.40 0.90
CA LEU A 86 -2.54 10.41 -0.13
C LEU A 86 -2.25 8.98 0.35
N GLY A 87 -1.14 8.77 1.07
CA GLY A 87 -0.81 7.50 1.70
C GLY A 87 -1.89 7.03 2.67
N THR A 88 -2.45 7.93 3.49
CA THR A 88 -3.54 7.60 4.42
C THR A 88 -4.80 7.14 3.68
N LEU A 89 -5.18 7.83 2.60
CA LEU A 89 -6.29 7.39 1.74
C LEU A 89 -6.03 6.01 1.14
N VAL A 90 -4.80 5.74 0.69
CA VAL A 90 -4.40 4.43 0.17
C VAL A 90 -4.56 3.35 1.25
N VAL A 91 -4.16 3.60 2.50
CA VAL A 91 -4.33 2.64 3.62
C VAL A 91 -5.80 2.31 3.85
N VAL A 92 -6.68 3.30 3.86
CA VAL A 92 -8.12 3.08 4.02
C VAL A 92 -8.63 2.17 2.89
N LEU A 93 -8.26 2.47 1.65
CA LEU A 93 -8.65 1.64 0.50
C LEU A 93 -8.03 0.24 0.51
N LEU A 94 -6.82 0.10 1.04
CA LEU A 94 -6.12 -1.17 1.22
C LEU A 94 -6.88 -2.09 2.17
N LEU A 95 -7.62 -1.55 3.13
CA LEU A 95 -8.50 -2.31 4.05
C LEU A 95 -9.90 -2.51 3.48
N VAL A 96 -10.47 -1.49 2.82
CA VAL A 96 -11.83 -1.54 2.25
C VAL A 96 -11.92 -2.54 1.10
N THR A 97 -10.95 -2.53 0.18
CA THR A 97 -10.95 -3.39 -1.02
C THR A 97 -11.04 -4.89 -0.70
N PRO A 98 -10.19 -5.48 0.17
CA PRO A 98 -10.31 -6.89 0.55
C PRO A 98 -11.57 -7.15 1.37
N SER A 99 -12.03 -6.19 2.17
CA SER A 99 -13.31 -6.30 2.91
C SER A 99 -14.50 -6.47 1.96
N LEU A 100 -14.57 -5.66 0.89
CA LEU A 100 -15.54 -5.84 -0.20
C LEU A 100 -15.34 -7.19 -0.92
N GLY A 101 -14.07 -7.58 -1.09
CA GLY A 101 -13.65 -8.86 -1.64
C GLY A 101 -14.22 -10.05 -0.88
N LEU A 102 -14.26 -10.00 0.45
CA LEU A 102 -14.86 -11.01 1.33
C LEU A 102 -16.38 -10.88 1.42
N ALA A 103 -16.89 -9.65 1.53
CA ALA A 103 -18.31 -9.35 1.68
C ALA A 103 -19.16 -9.91 0.53
N GLN A 104 -18.65 -9.93 -0.71
CA GLN A 104 -19.38 -10.51 -1.85
C GLN A 104 -19.65 -12.02 -1.69
N PHE A 105 -18.82 -12.75 -0.93
CA PHE A 105 -19.01 -14.18 -0.67
C PHE A 105 -19.91 -14.42 0.55
N ARG A 106 -19.88 -13.50 1.53
CA ARG A 106 -20.72 -13.54 2.74
C ARG A 106 -22.17 -13.15 2.44
N PHE A 107 -22.38 -12.09 1.65
CA PHE A 107 -23.69 -11.53 1.34
C PHE A 107 -24.07 -11.84 -0.11
N ARG A 108 -24.35 -13.11 -0.40
CA ARG A 108 -24.60 -13.60 -1.78
C ARG A 108 -25.73 -12.86 -2.50
N SER A 109 -26.81 -12.51 -1.79
CA SER A 109 -27.94 -11.75 -2.35
C SER A 109 -27.56 -10.34 -2.81
N ARG A 110 -26.47 -9.76 -2.27
CA ARG A 110 -25.95 -8.43 -2.65
C ARG A 110 -24.68 -8.51 -3.50
N ALA A 111 -24.21 -9.71 -3.83
CA ALA A 111 -22.93 -9.91 -4.52
C ALA A 111 -22.85 -9.17 -5.87
N ALA A 112 -23.95 -9.08 -6.61
CA ALA A 112 -24.03 -8.33 -7.87
C ALA A 112 -23.71 -6.83 -7.69
N ARG A 113 -24.09 -6.24 -6.55
CA ARG A 113 -23.80 -4.83 -6.21
C ARG A 113 -22.41 -4.64 -5.61
N ILE A 114 -21.91 -5.62 -4.84
CA ILE A 114 -20.60 -5.53 -4.17
C ILE A 114 -19.44 -5.76 -5.16
N ARG A 115 -19.60 -6.66 -6.13
CA ARG A 115 -18.57 -6.98 -7.15
C ARG A 115 -18.01 -5.76 -7.88
N PRO A 116 -18.84 -4.85 -8.46
CA PRO A 116 -18.29 -3.67 -9.12
C PRO A 116 -17.56 -2.75 -8.14
N LEU A 117 -18.04 -2.61 -6.90
CA LEU A 117 -17.36 -1.82 -5.86
C LEU A 117 -15.98 -2.40 -5.53
N HIS A 118 -15.86 -3.71 -5.33
CA HIS A 118 -14.56 -4.37 -5.11
C HIS A 118 -13.59 -4.16 -6.29
N ARG A 119 -14.09 -4.25 -7.53
CA ARG A 119 -13.24 -4.07 -8.73
C ARG A 119 -12.78 -2.63 -8.90
N TRP A 120 -13.67 -1.66 -8.72
CA TRP A 120 -13.33 -0.24 -8.83
C TRP A 120 -12.44 0.20 -7.68
N SER A 121 -12.78 -0.14 -6.44
CA SER A 121 -11.90 0.13 -5.28
C SER A 121 -10.51 -0.45 -5.47
N GLY A 122 -10.37 -1.69 -5.97
CA GLY A 122 -9.07 -2.28 -6.26
C GLY A 122 -8.25 -1.51 -7.32
N ARG A 123 -8.88 -1.09 -8.42
CA ARG A 123 -8.22 -0.27 -9.45
C ARG A 123 -7.82 1.10 -8.94
N THR A 124 -8.71 1.76 -8.20
CA THR A 124 -8.45 3.06 -7.59
C THR A 124 -7.32 2.95 -6.57
N THR A 125 -7.30 1.91 -5.73
CA THR A 125 -6.21 1.63 -4.78
C THR A 125 -4.87 1.54 -5.52
N LEU A 126 -4.80 0.73 -6.58
CA LEU A 126 -3.56 0.56 -7.35
C LEU A 126 -3.09 1.87 -8.01
N ALA A 127 -4.01 2.62 -8.61
CA ALA A 127 -3.69 3.90 -9.26
C ALA A 127 -3.17 4.93 -8.25
N LEU A 128 -3.87 5.09 -7.11
CA LEU A 128 -3.45 6.01 -6.05
C LEU A 128 -2.16 5.55 -5.37
N MET A 129 -1.96 4.24 -5.19
CA MET A 129 -0.73 3.70 -4.63
C MET A 129 0.47 3.96 -5.55
N ALA A 130 0.31 3.80 -6.87
CA ALA A 130 1.34 4.16 -7.84
C ALA A 130 1.67 5.66 -7.78
N ALA A 131 0.65 6.52 -7.79
CA ALA A 131 0.83 7.97 -7.65
C ALA A 131 1.55 8.32 -6.33
N ASN A 132 1.19 7.65 -5.23
CA ASN A 132 1.79 7.91 -3.93
C ASN A 132 3.25 7.45 -3.84
N ILE A 133 3.60 6.33 -4.48
CA ILE A 133 5.00 5.87 -4.60
C ILE A 133 5.82 6.92 -5.35
N LEU A 134 5.31 7.43 -6.47
CA LEU A 134 5.99 8.47 -7.24
C LEU A 134 6.18 9.75 -6.40
N ALA A 135 5.15 10.18 -5.67
CA ALA A 135 5.23 11.32 -4.77
C ALA A 135 6.32 11.13 -3.68
N GLY A 136 6.43 9.93 -3.11
CA GLY A 136 7.47 9.60 -2.13
C GLY A 136 8.89 9.62 -2.72
N LEU A 137 9.06 9.11 -3.95
CA LEU A 137 10.34 9.17 -4.66
C LEU A 137 10.74 10.61 -5.00
N THR A 138 9.79 11.46 -5.40
CA THR A 138 10.04 12.89 -5.64
C THR A 138 10.48 13.60 -4.36
N LEU A 139 9.82 13.34 -3.22
CA LEU A 139 10.20 13.90 -1.93
C LEU A 139 11.63 13.49 -1.54
N LEU A 140 11.97 12.20 -1.68
CA LEU A 140 13.32 11.70 -1.43
C LEU A 140 14.35 12.41 -2.33
N SER A 141 14.03 12.61 -3.61
CA SER A 141 14.93 13.30 -4.54
C SER A 141 15.17 14.78 -4.21
N GLN A 142 14.24 15.42 -3.49
CA GLN A 142 14.39 16.80 -3.02
C GLN A 142 15.25 16.86 -1.77
N ILE A 143 15.19 15.84 -0.91
CA ILE A 143 15.96 15.76 0.35
C ILE A 143 17.42 15.36 0.11
N LEU A 144 17.70 14.53 -0.90
CA LEU A 144 19.05 14.03 -1.22
C LEU A 144 19.90 14.99 -2.08
N LYS A 145 19.35 16.14 -2.46
CA LYS A 145 20.09 17.22 -3.13
C LYS A 145 20.67 18.17 -2.11
#